data_AF-A0A410MIL9-F1
#
_entry.id   AF-A0A410MIL9-F1
#
_cell.length_a   1.000
_cell.length_b   1.000
_cell.length_c   1.000
_cell.angle_alpha   90.00
_cell.angle_beta   90.00
_cell.angle_gamma   90.00
#
_symmetry.space_group_name_H-M   'P 1'
#
loop_
_entity.id
_entity.type
_entity.pdbx_description
1 polymer ?
#
loop_
_entity_poly.entity_id
_entity_poly.type
_entity_poly.pdbx_seq_one_letter_code
_entity_poly.pdbx_strand_id
1 'polypeptide(L)' 'MMYKEKLEQQIEELRIRMYELYNNNPADEELVRISQELDDLLNRFRKRTAANVQIDMNRVN' A
#
# COMPACT_ATOMS: atom_id res chain seq x y z
N MET A 1 13.11 -12.93 -3.57
CA MET A 1 11.91 -12.24 -3.07
C MET A 1 10.75 -12.46 -4.00
N MET A 2 9.66 -13.00 -3.47
CA MET A 2 8.37 -13.04 -4.13
C MET A 2 7.88 -11.60 -4.37
N TYR A 3 7.11 -11.40 -5.44
CA TYR A 3 6.56 -10.08 -5.78
C TYR A 3 5.71 -9.48 -4.64
N LYS A 4 5.05 -10.31 -3.82
CA LYS A 4 4.29 -9.87 -2.65
C LYS A 4 5.20 -9.18 -1.61
N GLU A 5 6.31 -9.81 -1.26
CA GLU A 5 7.29 -9.28 -0.30
C GLU A 5 7.87 -7.95 -0.80
N LYS A 6 8.09 -7.82 -2.12
CA LYS A 6 8.52 -6.54 -2.72
C LYS A 6 7.50 -5.43 -2.57
N LEU A 7 6.20 -5.74 -2.72
CA LEU A 7 5.14 -4.75 -2.51
C LEU A 7 5.03 -4.36 -1.03
N GLU A 8 5.14 -5.32 -0.11
CA GLU A 8 5.12 -5.05 1.33
C GLU A 8 6.29 -4.14 1.73
N GLN A 9 7.48 -4.41 1.21
CA GLN A 9 8.65 -3.57 1.44
C GLN A 9 8.46 -2.15 0.90
N GLN A 10 7.96 -1.99 -0.33
CA GLN A 10 7.71 -0.67 -0.91
C GLN A 10 6.65 0.12 -0.14
N ILE A 11 5.60 -0.55 0.35
CA ILE A 11 4.56 0.07 1.19
C ILE A 11 5.18 0.56 2.50
N GLU A 12 6.03 -0.24 3.15
CA GLU A 12 6.69 0.12 4.39
C GLU A 12 7.62 1.33 4.23
N GLU A 13 8.49 1.29 3.21
CA GLU A 13 9.43 2.38 2.91
C GLU A 13 8.69 3.70 2.65
N LEU A 14 7.61 3.65 1.88
CA LEU A 14 6.83 4.84 1.55
C LEU A 14 6.02 5.36 2.75
N ARG A 15 5.53 4.46 3.63
CA ARG A 15 4.86 4.84 4.88
C ARG A 15 5.81 5.59 5.82
N ILE A 16 7.04 5.11 5.98
CA ILE A 16 8.06 5.78 6.80
C ILE A 16 8.33 7.19 6.26
N ARG A 17 8.60 7.32 4.95
CA ARG A 17 8.86 8.61 4.32
C ARG A 17 7.69 9.59 4.47
N MET A 18 6.45 9.11 4.35
CA MET A 18 5.26 9.93 4.59
C MET A 18 5.23 10.48 6.02
N TYR A 19 5.53 9.66 7.02
CA TYR A 19 5.58 10.09 8.42
C TYR A 19 6.73 11.07 8.69
N GLU A 20 7.89 10.87 8.09
CA GLU A 20 9.01 11.82 8.19
C GLU A 20 8.61 13.19 7.62
N LEU A 21 7.99 13.23 6.45
CA LEU A 21 7.48 14.49 5.87
C LEU A 21 6.42 15.13 6.77
N TYR A 22 5.45 14.36 7.26
CA TYR A 22 4.41 14.87 8.15
C TYR A 22 4.99 15.47 9.43
N ASN A 23 5.96 14.79 10.05
CA ASN A 23 6.60 15.27 11.27
C ASN A 23 7.44 16.53 11.05
N ASN A 24 8.04 16.68 9.87
CA ASN A 24 8.84 17.85 9.51
C ASN A 24 7.95 19.04 9.12
N ASN A 25 6.99 18.83 8.21
CA ASN A 25 6.05 19.83 7.74
C ASN A 25 4.74 19.19 7.26
N PRO A 26 3.67 19.24 8.07
CA PRO A 26 2.35 18.73 7.69
C PRO A 26 1.71 19.42 6.49
N ALA A 27 2.18 20.61 6.11
CA ALA A 27 1.68 21.37 4.96
C ALA A 27 2.53 21.21 3.69
N ASP A 28 3.49 20.28 3.70
CA ASP A 28 4.32 19.99 2.54
C ASP A 28 3.48 19.41 1.39
N GLU A 29 3.60 19.98 0.19
CA GLU A 29 2.92 19.45 -1.01
C GLU A 29 3.43 18.04 -1.38
N GLU A 30 4.67 17.72 -1.02
CA GLU A 30 5.24 16.39 -1.22
C GLU A 30 4.51 15.32 -0.37
N LEU A 31 4.02 15.69 0.82
CA LEU A 31 3.23 14.79 1.67
C LEU A 31 1.94 14.33 0.96
N VAL A 32 1.28 15.23 0.23
CA VAL A 32 0.08 14.90 -0.55
C VAL A 32 0.44 13.92 -1.67
N ARG A 33 1.57 14.12 -2.36
CA ARG A 33 2.00 13.21 -3.42
C ARG A 33 2.34 11.82 -2.89
N ILE A 34 3.06 11.74 -1.78
CA ILE A 34 3.46 10.46 -1.19
C ILE A 34 2.27 9.69 -0.63
N SER A 35 1.28 10.38 -0.03
CA SER A 35 0.06 9.72 0.44
C SER A 35 -0.74 9.10 -0.72
N GLN A 36 -0.82 9.77 -1.87
CA GLN A 36 -1.45 9.22 -3.07
C GLN A 36 -0.70 7.99 -3.62
N GLU A 37 0.63 8.04 -3.66
CA GLU A 37 1.44 6.90 -4.11
C GLU A 37 1.30 5.69 -3.16
N LEU A 38 1.23 5.95 -1.84
CA LEU A 38 0.99 4.92 -0.83
C LEU A 38 -0.39 4.28 -1.01
N ASP A 39 -1.43 5.07 -1.26
CA ASP A 39 -2.78 4.56 -1.55
C ASP A 39 -2.80 3.67 -2.80
N ASP A 40 -2.08 4.04 -3.85
CA ASP A 40 -1.95 3.22 -5.06
C ASP A 40 -1.27 1.87 -4.80
N LEU A 41 -0.18 1.86 -4.02
CA LEU A 41 0.50 0.63 -3.64
C LEU A 41 -0.39 -0.26 -2.76
N LEU A 42 -1.08 0.32 -1.78
CA LEU A 42 -2.04 -0.40 -0.93
C LEU A 42 -3.18 -1.00 -1.77
N ASN A 43 -3.69 -0.27 -2.75
CA ASN A 43 -4.73 -0.77 -3.65
C ASN A 43 -4.23 -1.92 -4.53
N ARG A 44 -3.00 -1.85 -5.05
CA ARG A 44 -2.38 -2.96 -5.80
C ARG A 44 -2.19 -4.18 -4.92
N PHE A 45 -1.74 -3.99 -3.69
CA PHE A 45 -1.58 -5.06 -2.72
C PHE A 45 -2.92 -5.72 -2.37
N ARG A 46 -3.94 -4.92 -2.03
CA ARG A 46 -5.31 -5.38 -1.73
C ARG A 46 -5.93 -6.15 -2.89
N LYS A 47 -5.81 -5.67 -4.13
CA LYS A 47 -6.29 -6.41 -5.31
C LYS A 47 -5.66 -7.79 -5.42
N ARG A 48 -4.39 -7.92 -5.02
CA ARG A 48 -3.64 -9.19 -5.12
C ARG A 48 -3.90 -10.13 -3.95
N THR A 49 -4.15 -9.61 -2.76
CA THR A 49 -4.59 -10.42 -1.61
C THR A 49 -6.06 -10.83 -1.76
N ALA A 50 -6.93 -9.95 -2.25
CA ALA A 50 -8.33 -10.25 -2.53
C ALA A 50 -8.51 -11.20 -3.72
N ALA A 51 -7.69 -11.10 -4.77
CA ALA A 51 -7.67 -12.08 -5.87
C ALA A 51 -7.32 -13.51 -5.38
N ASN A 52 -6.61 -13.64 -4.24
CA ASN A 52 -6.36 -14.92 -3.60
C ASN A 52 -7.49 -15.37 -2.65
N VAL A 53 -8.46 -14.50 -2.33
CA VAL A 53 -9.64 -14.80 -1.50
C VAL A 53 -10.87 -15.11 -2.37
N GLN A 54 -10.91 -14.66 -3.62
CA GLN A 54 -12.06 -14.87 -4.51
C GLN A 54 -12.26 -16.33 -4.97
N ILE A 55 -11.29 -17.23 -4.73
CA ILE A 55 -11.43 -18.66 -5.07
C ILE A 55 -12.29 -19.43 -4.03
N ASP A 56 -12.45 -18.94 -2.80
CA ASP A 56 -13.06 -19.73 -1.70
C ASP A 56 -14.47 -19.30 -1.24
N MET A 57 -15.12 -18.33 -1.89
CA MET A 57 -16.49 -17.91 -1.51
C MET A 57 -17.60 -18.53 -2.37
N ASN A 58 -17.28 -19.33 -3.39
CA ASN A 58 -18.28 -19.98 -4.28
C ASN A 58 -18.50 -21.48 -3.99
N ARG A 59 -18.16 -21.97 -2.79
CA ARG A 59 -18.31 -23.40 -2.40
C ARG A 59 -19.30 -23.67 -1.27
N VAL A 60 -20.27 -22.80 -1.07
CA VAL A 60 -21.42 -23.11 -0.21
C VAL A 60 -22.70 -22.72 -0.93
N ASN A 61 -23.18 -23.64 -1.78
CA ASN A 61 -24.58 -23.87 -2.11
C ASN A 61 -24.73 -25.35 -2.44
#